data_AF-A0A0C3BEJ1-F1
#
_entry.id   AF-A0A0C3BEJ1-F1
#
_cell.length_a   1.000
_cell.length_b   1.000
_cell.length_c   1.000
_cell.angle_alpha   90.00
_cell.angle_beta   90.00
_cell.angle_gamma   90.00
#
_symmetry.space_group_name_H-M   'P 1'
#
loop_
_entity.id
_entity.type
_entity.pdbx_description
1 polymer ?
#
loop_
_entity_poly.entity_id
_entity_poly.type
_entity_poly.pdbx_seq_one_letter_code
_entity_poly.pdbx_strand_id
1 'polypeptide(L)'
;MATTTSIVSLQYALRGIRVIESRISGTGGRLTKQVFAQGQIGDATLDTIRDSVGLNFQSVVLNVRTLKQNDSILQQYPDIRRNWEASISCCNSLTHESFTPAPIQWDHVADSVYDDLPVMKSSIIAALRASGIANP
;
A
#
# COMPACT_ATOMS: atom_id res chain seq x y z
N MET A 1 -7.05 14.90 -18.69
CA MET A 1 -6.38 13.65 -19.13
C MET A 1 -5.27 13.37 -18.12
N ALA A 2 -5.17 12.13 -17.66
CA ALA A 2 -4.06 11.67 -16.82
C ALA A 2 -2.73 11.93 -17.53
N THR A 3 -1.70 12.36 -16.79
CA THR A 3 -0.36 12.48 -17.37
C THR A 3 0.32 11.11 -17.45
N THR A 4 1.28 10.93 -18.35
CA THR A 4 2.08 9.69 -18.46
C THR A 4 2.72 9.33 -17.11
N THR A 5 3.20 10.33 -16.35
CA THR A 5 3.79 10.14 -15.02
C THR A 5 2.78 9.58 -14.02
N SER A 6 1.52 10.04 -14.08
CA SER A 6 0.46 9.57 -13.19
C SER A 6 0.10 8.11 -13.48
N ILE A 7 -0.02 7.76 -14.76
CA ILE A 7 -0.29 6.39 -15.20
C ILE A 7 0.83 5.44 -14.75
N VAL A 8 2.09 5.81 -14.96
CA VAL A 8 3.25 5.02 -14.55
C VAL A 8 3.28 4.82 -13.03
N SER A 9 3.02 5.88 -12.27
CA SER A 9 2.96 5.83 -10.80
C SER A 9 1.87 4.87 -10.31
N LEU A 10 0.68 4.93 -10.93
CA LEU A 10 -0.41 4.01 -10.64
C LEU A 10 -0.10 2.55 -11.00
N GLN A 11 0.59 2.30 -12.11
CA GLN A 11 1.02 0.94 -12.47
C GLN A 11 2.02 0.36 -11.46
N TYR A 12 2.97 1.17 -10.99
CA TYR A 12 3.91 0.75 -9.94
C TYR A 12 3.19 0.48 -8.61
N ALA A 13 2.26 1.34 -8.22
CA ALA A 13 1.43 1.13 -7.04
C ALA A 13 0.63 -0.19 -7.15
N LEU A 14 -0.05 -0.44 -8.28
CA LEU A 14 -0.79 -1.67 -8.52
C LEU A 14 0.11 -2.91 -8.45
N ARG A 15 1.31 -2.85 -9.04
CA ARG A 15 2.31 -3.92 -8.96
C ARG A 15 2.72 -4.18 -7.51
N GLY A 16 2.97 -3.14 -6.72
CA GLY A 16 3.30 -3.25 -5.31
C GLY A 16 2.19 -3.94 -4.51
N ILE A 17 0.94 -3.55 -4.73
CA ILE A 17 -0.21 -4.19 -4.06
C ILE A 17 -0.29 -5.68 -4.40
N ARG A 18 -0.10 -6.06 -5.67
CA ARG A 18 -0.09 -7.49 -6.07
C ARG A 18 1.04 -8.28 -5.44
N VAL A 19 2.22 -7.68 -5.25
CA VAL A 19 3.33 -8.31 -4.55
C VAL A 19 2.97 -8.55 -3.08
N ILE A 20 2.31 -7.59 -2.43
CA ILE A 20 1.81 -7.73 -1.05
C ILE A 20 0.81 -8.89 -0.96
N GLU A 21 -0.21 -8.91 -1.83
CA GLU A 21 -1.21 -9.99 -1.87
C GLU A 21 -0.56 -11.37 -2.10
N SER A 22 0.41 -11.45 -3.01
CA SER A 22 1.16 -12.69 -3.28
C SER A 22 1.95 -13.17 -2.07
N ARG A 23 2.60 -12.25 -1.33
CA ARG A 23 3.34 -12.60 -0.11
C ARG A 23 2.44 -13.09 1.01
N ILE A 24 1.31 -12.41 1.23
CA ILE A 24 0.32 -12.80 2.24
C ILE A 24 -0.27 -14.17 1.89
N SER A 25 -0.72 -14.37 0.65
CA SER A 25 -1.26 -15.66 0.20
C SER A 25 -0.23 -16.79 0.23
N GLY A 26 1.04 -16.49 -0.08
CA GLY A 26 2.17 -17.43 0.04
C GLY A 26 2.41 -17.94 1.45
N THR A 27 1.85 -17.30 2.48
CA THR A 27 1.91 -17.81 3.86
C THR A 27 0.91 -18.93 4.14
N GLY A 28 0.02 -19.26 3.20
CA GLY A 28 -1.03 -20.26 3.39
C GLY A 28 -2.07 -19.82 4.44
N GLY A 29 -2.32 -18.51 4.56
CA GLY A 29 -3.27 -17.94 5.52
C GLY A 29 -2.73 -17.82 6.95
N ARG A 30 -1.42 -18.04 7.17
CA ARG A 30 -0.78 -17.96 8.49
C ARG A 30 -0.52 -16.51 8.92
N LEU A 31 -0.14 -15.65 7.98
CA LEU A 31 -0.05 -14.22 8.23
C LEU A 31 -1.46 -13.64 8.06
N THR A 32 -2.29 -13.74 9.09
CA THR A 32 -3.59 -13.09 9.14
C THR A 32 -3.42 -11.63 9.58
N LYS A 33 -4.47 -10.80 9.44
CA LYS A 33 -4.48 -9.43 9.98
C LYS A 33 -4.08 -9.37 11.47
N GLN A 34 -4.63 -10.30 12.28
CA GLN A 34 -4.32 -10.38 13.71
C GLN A 34 -2.86 -10.75 13.98
N VAL A 35 -2.29 -11.70 13.23
CA VAL A 35 -0.87 -12.08 13.36
C VAL A 35 0.03 -10.93 12.90
N PHE A 36 -0.34 -10.26 11.80
CA PHE A 36 0.40 -9.11 11.26
C PHE A 36 0.52 -7.97 12.29
N ALA A 37 -0.59 -7.68 12.98
CA ALA A 37 -0.72 -6.60 13.96
C ALA A 37 0.06 -6.82 15.27
N GLN A 38 0.62 -8.01 15.50
CA GLN A 38 1.37 -8.30 16.73
C GLN A 38 2.63 -7.44 16.83
N GLY A 39 3.11 -7.11 18.03
CA GLY A 39 4.42 -6.45 18.16
C GLY A 39 5.55 -7.35 17.67
N GLN A 40 5.60 -8.57 18.22
CA GLN A 40 6.57 -9.60 17.86
C GLN A 40 5.84 -10.85 17.36
N ILE A 41 6.24 -11.35 16.20
CA ILE A 41 5.77 -12.64 15.69
C ILE A 41 6.81 -13.70 16.08
N GLY A 42 6.39 -14.72 16.83
CA GLY A 42 7.31 -15.78 17.29
C GLY A 42 7.87 -16.68 16.17
N ASP A 43 7.24 -16.65 14.99
CA ASP A 43 7.72 -17.33 13.79
C ASP A 43 8.55 -16.37 12.94
N ALA A 44 9.87 -16.59 12.90
CA ALA A 44 10.82 -15.76 12.16
C ALA A 44 10.54 -15.69 10.64
N THR A 45 9.91 -16.71 10.05
CA THR A 45 9.52 -16.69 8.64
C THR A 45 8.34 -15.74 8.44
N LEU A 46 7.32 -15.80 9.30
CA LEU A 46 6.18 -14.88 9.24
C LEU A 46 6.60 -13.45 9.54
N ASP A 47 7.54 -13.24 10.46
CA ASP A 47 8.10 -11.94 10.79
C ASP A 47 8.84 -11.33 9.59
N THR A 48 9.70 -12.12 8.94
CA THR A 48 10.40 -11.70 7.69
C THR A 48 9.41 -11.36 6.57
N ILE A 49 8.35 -12.15 6.41
CA ILE A 49 7.33 -11.88 5.39
C ILE A 49 6.56 -10.60 5.73
N ARG A 50 6.22 -10.37 7.00
CA ARG A 50 5.59 -9.13 7.46
C ARG A 50 6.46 -7.91 7.16
N ASP A 51 7.74 -7.95 7.50
CA ASP A 51 8.68 -6.86 7.20
C ASP A 51 8.74 -6.58 5.70
N SER A 52 8.81 -7.64 4.90
CA SER A 52 8.79 -7.52 3.45
C SER A 52 7.48 -6.91 2.93
N VAL A 53 6.33 -7.26 3.51
CA VAL A 53 5.05 -6.61 3.20
C VAL A 53 5.07 -5.13 3.59
N GLY A 54 5.60 -4.78 4.77
CA GLY A 54 5.76 -3.39 5.22
C GLY A 54 6.59 -2.54 4.24
N LEU A 55 7.72 -3.08 3.77
CA LEU A 55 8.56 -2.40 2.76
C LEU A 55 7.84 -2.20 1.42
N ASN A 56 7.09 -3.21 0.95
CA ASN A 56 6.30 -3.05 -0.27
C ASN A 56 5.14 -2.07 -0.07
N PHE A 57 4.52 -2.05 1.10
CA PHE A 57 3.46 -1.12 1.43
C PHE A 57 3.97 0.32 1.40
N GLN A 58 5.13 0.59 2.00
CA GLN A 58 5.81 1.87 1.89
C GLN A 58 6.02 2.27 0.42
N SER A 59 6.48 1.35 -0.43
CA SER A 59 6.66 1.63 -1.86
C SER A 59 5.34 1.98 -2.57
N VAL A 60 4.23 1.30 -2.24
CA VAL A 60 2.90 1.64 -2.76
C VAL A 60 2.52 3.07 -2.38
N VAL A 61 2.63 3.42 -1.09
CA VAL A 61 2.30 4.75 -0.57
C VAL A 61 3.13 5.84 -1.25
N LEU A 62 4.43 5.61 -1.42
CA LEU A 62 5.33 6.56 -2.10
C LEU A 62 4.96 6.74 -3.58
N ASN A 63 4.62 5.67 -4.30
CA ASN A 63 4.17 5.75 -5.69
C ASN A 63 2.82 6.47 -5.83
N VAL A 64 1.92 6.39 -4.86
CA VAL A 64 0.68 7.19 -4.90
C VAL A 64 0.96 8.65 -4.54
N ARG A 65 1.91 8.92 -3.62
CA ARG A 65 2.32 10.27 -3.23
C ARG A 65 2.90 11.11 -4.37
N THR A 66 3.50 10.49 -5.39
CA THR A 66 4.04 11.23 -6.55
C THR A 66 2.95 11.88 -7.40
N LEU A 67 1.68 11.47 -7.24
CA LEU A 67 0.54 12.12 -7.88
C LEU A 67 0.35 13.51 -7.28
N LYS A 68 0.35 14.55 -8.13
CA LYS A 68 0.14 15.93 -7.68
C LYS A 68 -1.27 16.05 -7.08
N GLN A 69 -1.44 16.87 -6.04
CA GLN A 69 -2.75 17.08 -5.40
C GLN A 69 -3.86 17.52 -6.38
N ASN A 70 -3.49 18.26 -7.44
CA ASN A 70 -4.41 18.72 -8.47
C ASN A 70 -4.49 17.78 -9.68
N ASP A 71 -3.97 16.55 -9.57
CA ASP A 71 -4.09 15.56 -10.64
C ASP A 71 -5.56 15.18 -10.85
N SER A 72 -6.01 15.29 -12.10
CA SER A 72 -7.38 14.93 -12.47
C SER A 72 -7.77 13.50 -12.10
N ILE A 73 -6.80 12.57 -12.01
CA ILE A 73 -7.05 11.21 -11.51
C ILE A 73 -7.51 11.24 -10.06
N LEU A 74 -6.83 11.99 -9.19
CA LEU A 74 -7.16 12.02 -7.76
C LEU A 74 -8.52 12.70 -7.50
N GLN A 75 -8.93 13.61 -8.38
CA GLN A 75 -10.27 14.21 -8.33
C GLN A 75 -11.36 13.23 -8.76
N GLN A 76 -11.11 12.41 -9.78
CA GLN A 76 -12.06 11.42 -10.30
C GLN A 76 -12.13 10.15 -9.44
N TYR A 77 -11.03 9.80 -8.77
CA TYR A 77 -10.87 8.59 -7.97
C TYR A 77 -10.43 8.97 -6.55
N PRO A 78 -11.31 9.58 -5.74
CA PRO A 78 -10.96 10.13 -4.43
C PRO A 78 -10.51 9.07 -3.43
N ASP A 79 -10.90 7.80 -3.62
CA ASP A 79 -10.50 6.70 -2.75
C ASP A 79 -9.00 6.39 -2.84
N ILE A 80 -8.36 6.65 -3.99
CA ILE A 80 -6.89 6.56 -4.12
C ILE A 80 -6.25 7.56 -3.16
N ARG A 81 -6.78 8.79 -3.11
CA ARG A 81 -6.27 9.84 -2.23
C ARG A 81 -6.58 9.55 -0.76
N ARG A 82 -7.83 9.21 -0.43
CA ARG A 82 -8.26 8.95 0.95
C ARG A 82 -7.44 7.82 1.58
N ASN A 83 -7.27 6.72 0.86
CA ASN A 83 -6.54 5.57 1.38
C ASN A 83 -5.04 5.87 1.48
N TRP A 84 -4.50 6.70 0.59
CA TRP A 84 -3.13 7.21 0.73
C TRP A 84 -2.96 8.10 1.96
N GLU A 85 -3.88 9.02 2.23
CA GLU A 85 -3.83 9.90 3.42
C GLU A 85 -3.93 9.09 4.72
N ALA A 86 -4.72 8.01 4.74
CA ALA A 86 -4.74 7.06 5.85
C ALA A 86 -3.41 6.30 5.97
N SER A 87 -2.85 5.85 4.85
CA SER A 87 -1.65 5.02 4.79
C SER A 87 -0.34 5.77 5.05
N ILE A 88 -0.27 7.09 4.82
CA ILE A 88 0.98 7.86 4.97
C ILE A 88 1.41 8.00 6.43
N SER A 89 0.46 8.08 7.36
CA SER A 89 0.77 8.07 8.80
C SER A 89 1.47 6.77 9.20
N CYS A 90 0.97 5.64 8.69
CA CYS A 90 1.59 4.32 8.89
C CYS A 90 2.96 4.21 8.21
N CYS A 91 3.08 4.71 6.98
CA CYS A 91 4.33 4.73 6.21
C CYS A 91 5.44 5.50 6.93
N ASN A 92 5.12 6.64 7.55
CA ASN A 92 6.08 7.43 8.34
C ASN A 92 6.54 6.72 9.62
N SER A 93 5.77 5.73 10.11
CA SER A 93 6.22 4.88 11.24
C SER A 93 7.14 3.75 10.78
N LEU A 94 7.02 3.32 9.51
CA LEU A 94 7.89 2.31 8.89
C LEU A 94 9.23 2.90 8.45
N THR A 95 9.23 4.16 8.00
CA THR A 95 10.45 4.91 7.78
C THR A 95 10.88 5.56 9.09
N HIS A 96 12.03 5.18 9.64
CA HIS A 96 12.71 5.96 10.69
C HIS A 96 13.18 7.36 10.18
N GLU A 97 12.50 7.94 9.19
CA GLU A 97 12.74 9.27 8.61
C GLU A 97 12.39 10.40 9.58
N SER A 98 11.64 10.10 10.63
CA SER A 98 11.61 10.91 11.84
C SER A 98 12.60 10.27 12.82
N PHE A 99 13.53 11.06 13.37
CA PHE A 99 14.51 10.70 14.41
C PHE A 99 13.86 10.23 15.74
N THR A 100 12.64 9.72 15.68
CA THR A 100 11.83 9.20 16.77
C THR A 100 12.00 7.69 16.86
N PRO A 101 12.44 7.16 18.02
CA PRO A 101 12.49 5.71 18.30
C PRO A 101 11.09 5.12 18.54
N ALA A 102 10.05 5.70 17.95
CA ALA A 102 8.68 5.24 18.14
C ALA A 102 8.55 3.84 17.51
N PRO A 103 7.98 2.86 18.24
CA PRO A 103 7.73 1.54 17.68
C PRO A 103 6.85 1.61 16.43
N ILE A 104 7.10 0.74 15.46
CA ILE A 104 6.21 0.56 14.31
C ILE A 104 4.82 0.17 14.83
N GLN A 105 3.80 0.90 14.38
CA GLN A 105 2.40 0.60 14.70
C GLN A 105 1.88 -0.47 13.74
N TRP A 106 2.29 -1.72 13.98
CA TRP A 106 1.97 -2.86 13.13
C TRP A 106 0.47 -3.13 12.99
N ASP A 107 -0.32 -2.77 14.00
CA ASP A 107 -1.77 -2.78 13.98
C ASP A 107 -2.33 -1.82 12.92
N HIS A 108 -1.88 -0.57 12.88
CA HIS A 108 -2.30 0.39 11.85
C HIS A 108 -1.82 -0.01 10.45
N VAL A 109 -0.61 -0.56 10.34
CA VAL A 109 -0.11 -1.11 9.07
C VAL A 109 -0.98 -2.29 8.63
N ALA A 110 -1.41 -3.16 9.56
CA ALA A 110 -2.30 -4.25 9.26
C ALA A 110 -3.67 -3.76 8.77
N ASP A 111 -4.27 -2.75 9.42
CA ASP A 111 -5.52 -2.14 8.94
C ASP A 111 -5.37 -1.64 7.50
N SER A 112 -4.30 -0.90 7.20
CA SER A 112 -4.06 -0.39 5.86
C SER A 112 -3.86 -1.51 4.82
N VAL A 113 -3.08 -2.54 5.17
CA VAL A 113 -2.76 -3.65 4.26
C VAL A 113 -3.98 -4.51 3.96
N TYR A 114 -4.82 -4.80 4.96
CA TYR A 114 -5.95 -5.73 4.82
C TYR A 114 -7.25 -5.04 4.41
N ASP A 115 -7.44 -3.77 4.75
CA ASP A 115 -8.71 -3.07 4.52
C ASP A 115 -8.59 -1.96 3.46
N ASP A 116 -7.56 -1.11 3.55
CA ASP A 116 -7.44 0.05 2.65
C ASP A 116 -6.84 -0.30 1.28
N LEU A 117 -5.85 -1.20 1.23
CA LEU A 117 -5.20 -1.59 -0.03
C LEU A 117 -6.17 -2.25 -1.03
N PRO A 118 -7.09 -3.15 -0.65
CA PRO A 118 -8.06 -3.71 -1.58
C PRO A 118 -8.95 -2.63 -2.24
N VAL A 119 -9.37 -1.63 -1.47
CA VAL A 119 -10.18 -0.50 -1.97
C VAL A 119 -9.33 0.38 -2.89
N MET A 120 -8.09 0.67 -2.50
CA MET A 120 -7.15 1.45 -3.30
C MET A 120 -6.85 0.73 -4.63
N LYS A 121 -6.58 -0.58 -4.61
CA LYS A 121 -6.35 -1.42 -5.78
C LYS A 121 -7.49 -1.34 -6.77
N SER A 122 -8.72 -1.48 -6.29
CA SER A 122 -9.92 -1.43 -7.14
C SER A 122 -10.04 -0.07 -7.84
N SER A 123 -9.75 1.01 -7.12
CA SER A 123 -9.74 2.37 -7.65
C SER A 123 -8.61 2.62 -8.65
N ILE A 124 -7.40 2.11 -8.39
CA ILE A 124 -6.26 2.19 -9.30
C ILE A 124 -6.57 1.44 -10.61
N ILE A 125 -7.15 0.24 -10.53
CA ILE A 125 -7.56 -0.53 -11.71
C ILE A 125 -8.58 0.25 -12.54
N ALA A 126 -9.57 0.86 -11.90
CA ALA A 126 -10.58 1.68 -12.58
C ALA A 126 -9.94 2.89 -13.28
N ALA A 127 -9.04 3.61 -12.60
CA ALA A 127 -8.33 4.76 -13.15
C ALA A 127 -7.45 4.40 -14.35
N LEU A 128 -6.73 3.27 -14.28
CA LEU A 128 -5.88 2.78 -15.37
C LEU A 128 -6.71 2.36 -16.59
N ARG A 129 -7.84 1.66 -16.38
CA ARG A 129 -8.77 1.29 -17.46
C ARG A 129 -9.37 2.51 -18.15
N ALA A 130 -9.81 3.52 -17.37
CA ALA A 130 -10.32 4.78 -17.93
C ALA A 130 -9.27 5.56 -18.72
N SER A 131 -7.98 5.31 -18.44
CA SER A 131 -6.85 5.88 -19.16
C SER A 131 -6.41 5.05 -20.37
N GLY A 132 -7.15 4.00 -20.73
CA GLY A 132 -6.89 3.16 -21.91
C GLY A 132 -5.93 1.99 -21.67
N ILE A 133 -5.52 1.72 -20.42
CA ILE A 133 -4.70 0.54 -20.11
C ILE A 133 -5.61 -0.69 -20.05
N ALA A 134 -5.46 -1.58 -21.02
CA ALA A 134 -6.17 -2.86 -21.04
C ALA A 134 -5.54 -3.82 -20.03
N ASN A 135 -6.38 -4.50 -19.23
CA ASN A 135 -5.96 -5.48 -18.22
C ASN A 135 -4.80 -4.99 -17.33
N PRO A 136 -4.94 -3.82 -16.67
CA PRO A 136 -3.91 -3.29 -15.79
C PRO A 136 -3.64 -4.23 -14.62
#